data_AF-A0A8T8I6C2-F1
#
_entry.id   AF-A0A8T8I6C2-F1
#
_cell.length_a   1.000
_cell.length_b   1.000
_cell.length_c   1.000
_cell.angle_alpha   90.00
_cell.angle_beta   90.00
_cell.angle_gamma   90.00
#
_symmetry.space_group_name_H-M   'P 1'
#
loop_
_entity.id
_entity.type
_entity.pdbx_description
1 polymer ?
#
loop_
_entity_poly.entity_id
_entity_poly.type
_entity_poly.pdbx_seq_one_letter_code
_entity_poly.pdbx_strand_id
1 'polypeptide(L)'
;MPDAVRGHLDARVGDWAGAVGLFLCPASRLAELITELIKVKPVKPIALSLVIDTGLGGVPKAVSIVESRSELLALRMVEMPAPSDVDEVWLERVSEFVPEDVIRVVEPRRGGAEWLDGVRRVIEHGSWPKLRCGGLSRENFPSVDEVADFLSVVSGGGVAFKATAGLHHAVRYTDTETGFTHHGFLNLLVATARALSGGDVRGALSSSDAEALAAEADGLSDQASHAVRGVFASYGSCSLDDPITDLEELGLL
;
A
#
# COMPACT_ATOMS: atom_id res chain seq x y z
N MET A 1 -17.51 -1.80 -10.27
CA MET A 1 -17.44 -2.77 -9.15
C MET A 1 -17.53 -4.22 -9.61
N PRO A 2 -18.45 -4.63 -10.50
CA PRO A 2 -18.64 -6.06 -10.82
C PRO A 2 -17.36 -6.79 -11.25
N ASP A 3 -16.59 -6.20 -12.17
CA ASP A 3 -15.35 -6.83 -12.66
C ASP A 3 -14.27 -6.91 -11.59
N ALA A 4 -14.17 -5.90 -10.71
CA ALA A 4 -13.24 -5.92 -9.59
C ALA A 4 -13.59 -7.05 -8.61
N VAL A 5 -14.87 -7.22 -8.27
CA VAL A 5 -15.32 -8.31 -7.39
C VAL A 5 -15.03 -9.66 -8.03
N ARG A 6 -15.36 -9.84 -9.32
CA ARG A 6 -15.07 -11.08 -10.06
C ARG A 6 -13.58 -11.39 -10.06
N GLY A 7 -12.76 -10.44 -10.53
CA GLY A 7 -11.31 -10.62 -10.61
C GLY A 7 -10.67 -10.92 -9.25
N HIS A 8 -11.13 -10.27 -8.18
CA HIS A 8 -10.62 -10.57 -6.84
C HIS A 8 -11.02 -11.98 -6.35
N LEU A 9 -12.25 -12.41 -6.62
CA LEU A 9 -12.70 -13.76 -6.22
C LEU A 9 -11.98 -14.85 -7.03
N ASP A 10 -11.77 -14.63 -8.32
CA ASP A 10 -11.02 -15.53 -9.19
C ASP A 10 -9.55 -15.62 -8.75
N ALA A 11 -8.90 -14.48 -8.48
CA ALA A 11 -7.52 -14.43 -8.01
C ALA A 11 -7.32 -15.16 -6.66
N ARG A 12 -8.32 -15.13 -5.77
CA ARG A 12 -8.26 -15.81 -4.47
C ARG A 12 -8.25 -17.35 -4.56
N VAL A 13 -8.60 -17.92 -5.71
CA VAL A 13 -8.60 -19.37 -5.94
C VAL A 13 -7.63 -19.79 -7.05
N GLY A 14 -6.92 -18.84 -7.64
CA GLY A 14 -5.90 -19.09 -8.66
C GLY A 14 -4.53 -19.44 -8.08
N ASP A 15 -3.57 -19.70 -8.97
CA ASP A 15 -2.23 -20.16 -8.61
C ASP A 15 -1.46 -19.15 -7.75
N TRP A 16 -1.74 -17.85 -7.95
CA TRP A 16 -1.12 -16.74 -7.23
C TRP A 16 -1.96 -16.20 -6.07
N ALA A 17 -2.89 -17.00 -5.52
CA ALA A 17 -3.75 -16.59 -4.40
C ALA A 17 -2.96 -16.08 -3.18
N GLY A 18 -1.72 -16.55 -2.99
CA GLY A 18 -0.81 -16.09 -1.93
C GLY A 18 -0.27 -14.66 -2.13
N ALA A 19 -0.28 -14.13 -3.35
CA ALA A 19 0.10 -12.75 -3.67
C ALA A 19 -1.08 -11.76 -3.56
N VAL A 20 -2.31 -12.25 -3.44
CA VAL A 20 -3.51 -11.42 -3.38
C VAL A 20 -3.67 -10.79 -2.01
N GLY A 21 -3.69 -9.45 -1.98
CA GLY A 21 -3.94 -8.67 -0.78
C GLY A 21 -5.43 -8.45 -0.48
N LEU A 22 -5.71 -7.40 0.28
CA LEU A 22 -7.06 -6.96 0.61
C LEU A 22 -7.80 -6.42 -0.62
N PHE A 23 -9.12 -6.53 -0.66
CA PHE A 23 -9.94 -5.82 -1.63
C PHE A 23 -10.02 -4.34 -1.26
N LEU A 24 -9.65 -3.43 -2.16
CA LEU A 24 -9.74 -2.00 -1.91
C LEU A 24 -11.13 -1.47 -2.32
N CYS A 25 -11.83 -0.80 -1.40
CA CYS A 25 -13.10 -0.15 -1.70
C CYS A 25 -13.14 1.27 -1.16
N PRO A 26 -13.39 2.30 -2.00
CA PRO A 26 -13.74 3.62 -1.52
C PRO A 26 -15.02 3.59 -0.68
N ALA A 27 -15.06 4.35 0.42
CA ALA A 27 -16.22 4.44 1.31
C ALA A 27 -17.47 4.92 0.57
N SER A 28 -17.31 5.83 -0.40
CA SER A 28 -18.37 6.30 -1.28
C SER A 28 -19.02 5.19 -2.14
N ARG A 29 -18.30 4.09 -2.39
CA ARG A 29 -18.75 2.97 -3.24
C ARG A 29 -19.15 1.72 -2.46
N LEU A 30 -19.17 1.79 -1.13
CA LEU A 30 -19.45 0.64 -0.27
C LEU A 30 -20.83 0.01 -0.56
N ALA A 31 -21.84 0.83 -0.86
CA ALA A 31 -23.17 0.35 -1.23
C ALA A 31 -23.19 -0.45 -2.55
N GLU A 32 -22.37 -0.04 -3.52
CA GLU A 32 -22.20 -0.77 -4.79
C GLU A 32 -21.53 -2.13 -4.53
N LEU A 33 -20.47 -2.16 -3.71
CA LEU A 33 -19.80 -3.40 -3.32
C LEU A 33 -20.77 -4.38 -2.66
N ILE A 34 -21.51 -3.94 -1.63
CA ILE A 34 -22.47 -4.79 -0.91
C ILE A 34 -23.53 -5.36 -1.86
N THR A 35 -24.04 -4.52 -2.76
CA THR A 35 -25.05 -4.95 -3.75
C THR A 35 -24.51 -6.08 -4.64
N GLU A 36 -23.26 -5.98 -5.09
CA GLU A 36 -22.63 -7.03 -5.89
C GLU A 36 -22.35 -8.30 -5.07
N LEU A 37 -21.91 -8.17 -3.81
CA LEU A 37 -21.65 -9.33 -2.96
C LEU A 37 -22.92 -10.09 -2.57
N ILE A 38 -24.06 -9.41 -2.44
CA ILE A 38 -25.37 -10.09 -2.23
C ILE A 38 -25.74 -10.95 -3.44
N LYS A 39 -25.39 -10.52 -4.66
CA LYS A 39 -25.65 -11.28 -5.89
C LYS A 39 -24.72 -12.49 -6.00
N VAL A 40 -23.41 -12.28 -5.78
CA VAL A 40 -22.39 -13.30 -5.98
C VAL A 40 -22.33 -14.32 -4.83
N LYS A 41 -22.62 -13.89 -3.59
CA LYS A 41 -22.62 -14.72 -2.37
C LYS A 41 -21.30 -15.50 -2.19
N PRO A 42 -20.18 -14.79 -1.94
CA PRO A 42 -18.89 -15.46 -1.81
C PRO A 42 -18.89 -16.46 -0.65
N VAL A 43 -18.15 -17.56 -0.80
CA VAL A 43 -18.06 -18.64 0.20
C VAL A 43 -17.50 -18.15 1.54
N LYS A 44 -16.61 -17.16 1.49
CA LYS A 44 -16.02 -16.50 2.66
C LYS A 44 -16.14 -14.98 2.50
N PRO A 45 -16.29 -14.23 3.60
CA PRO A 45 -16.23 -12.78 3.57
C PRO A 45 -14.99 -12.27 2.82
N ILE A 46 -15.13 -11.15 2.12
CA ILE A 46 -14.01 -10.48 1.48
C ILE A 46 -13.25 -9.69 2.53
N ALA A 47 -11.94 -9.94 2.64
CA ALA A 47 -11.04 -9.14 3.46
C ALA A 47 -10.89 -7.75 2.81
N LEU A 48 -11.33 -6.71 3.52
CA LEU A 48 -11.53 -5.37 2.99
C LEU A 48 -10.48 -4.39 3.51
N SER A 49 -9.90 -3.63 2.59
CA SER A 49 -9.29 -2.34 2.88
C SER A 49 -10.25 -1.22 2.46
N LEU A 50 -10.76 -0.48 3.43
CA LEU A 50 -11.71 0.61 3.22
C LEU A 50 -10.94 1.91 3.01
N VAL A 51 -11.08 2.51 1.82
CA VAL A 51 -10.42 3.78 1.46
C VAL A 51 -11.38 4.93 1.74
N ILE A 52 -11.03 5.81 2.67
CA ILE A 52 -11.88 6.92 3.10
C ILE A 52 -11.70 8.11 2.16
N ASP A 53 -12.62 8.23 1.21
CA ASP A 53 -12.74 9.35 0.26
C ASP A 53 -13.84 10.35 0.65
N THR A 54 -14.51 10.11 1.78
CA THR A 54 -15.62 10.93 2.32
C THR A 54 -15.21 11.84 3.48
N GLY A 55 -13.90 11.90 3.79
CA GLY A 55 -13.36 12.61 4.95
C GLY A 55 -13.54 11.86 6.28
N LEU A 56 -12.79 12.29 7.30
CA LEU A 56 -12.68 11.60 8.60
C LEU A 56 -14.04 11.42 9.30
N GLY A 57 -14.95 12.39 9.20
CA GLY A 57 -16.29 12.29 9.79
C GLY A 57 -17.17 11.17 9.18
N GLY A 58 -16.81 10.65 8.00
CA GLY A 58 -17.49 9.52 7.37
C GLY A 58 -17.06 8.15 7.89
N VAL A 59 -15.93 8.06 8.62
CA VAL A 59 -15.35 6.79 9.07
C VAL A 59 -16.32 5.98 9.95
N PRO A 60 -16.92 6.54 11.03
CA PRO A 60 -17.77 5.74 11.91
C PRO A 60 -18.97 5.11 11.19
N LYS A 61 -19.58 5.86 10.26
CA LYS A 61 -20.69 5.36 9.44
C LYS A 61 -20.23 4.24 8.52
N ALA A 62 -19.10 4.41 7.84
CA ALA A 62 -18.60 3.42 6.89
C ALA A 62 -18.19 2.13 7.59
N VAL A 63 -17.50 2.21 8.73
CA VAL A 63 -17.16 1.06 9.59
C VAL A 63 -18.42 0.33 10.03
N SER A 64 -19.40 1.05 10.57
CA SER A 64 -20.68 0.45 11.00
C SER A 64 -21.42 -0.28 9.87
N ILE A 65 -21.39 0.26 8.64
CA ILE A 65 -21.96 -0.42 7.47
C ILE A 65 -21.23 -1.74 7.20
N VAL A 66 -19.90 -1.76 7.23
CA VAL A 66 -19.10 -2.99 7.01
C VAL A 66 -19.39 -4.04 8.09
N GLU A 67 -19.38 -3.63 9.36
CA GLU A 67 -19.63 -4.53 10.50
C GLU A 67 -21.03 -5.15 10.47
N SER A 68 -22.03 -4.40 10.00
CA SER A 68 -23.40 -4.89 9.81
C SER A 68 -23.53 -5.96 8.71
N ARG A 69 -22.46 -6.20 7.94
CA ARG A 69 -22.37 -7.13 6.80
C ARG A 69 -21.23 -8.12 6.97
N SER A 70 -20.96 -8.56 8.20
CA SER A 70 -19.86 -9.48 8.53
C SER A 70 -19.90 -10.83 7.80
N GLU A 71 -21.07 -11.22 7.27
CA GLU A 71 -21.25 -12.38 6.40
C GLU A 71 -20.67 -12.18 4.99
N LEU A 72 -20.50 -10.93 4.55
CA LEU A 72 -19.96 -10.57 3.22
C LEU A 72 -18.57 -9.92 3.29
N LEU A 73 -18.29 -9.18 4.37
CA LEU A 73 -17.11 -8.33 4.49
C LEU A 73 -16.38 -8.58 5.82
N ALA A 74 -15.06 -8.57 5.76
CA ALA A 74 -14.20 -8.56 6.94
C ALA A 74 -13.29 -7.33 6.87
N LEU A 75 -13.56 -6.30 7.68
CA LEU A 75 -12.72 -5.11 7.73
C LEU A 75 -11.34 -5.49 8.29
N ARG A 76 -10.28 -5.20 7.52
CA ARG A 76 -8.88 -5.45 7.93
C ARG A 76 -8.05 -4.18 7.97
N MET A 77 -8.41 -3.21 7.15
CA MET A 77 -7.64 -1.98 7.00
C MET A 77 -8.58 -0.81 6.71
N VAL A 78 -8.27 0.35 7.27
CA VAL A 78 -8.88 1.63 6.90
C VAL A 78 -7.76 2.57 6.46
N GLU A 79 -7.85 3.04 5.22
CA GLU A 79 -6.87 3.95 4.62
C GLU A 79 -7.47 5.33 4.42
N MET A 80 -6.73 6.40 4.73
CA MET A 80 -7.24 7.76 4.51
C MET A 80 -6.13 8.77 4.14
N PRO A 81 -6.44 9.78 3.30
CA PRO A 81 -5.56 10.92 3.13
C PRO A 81 -5.54 11.78 4.38
N ALA A 82 -4.35 12.24 4.76
CA ALA A 82 -4.21 13.18 5.85
C ALA A 82 -4.56 14.63 5.40
N PRO A 83 -4.96 15.51 6.33
CA PRO A 83 -4.99 16.95 6.08
C PRO A 83 -3.58 17.48 5.75
N SER A 84 -3.49 18.74 5.30
CA SER A 84 -2.19 19.40 5.09
C SER A 84 -1.39 19.50 6.39
N ASP A 85 -2.08 19.84 7.47
CA ASP A 85 -1.49 19.99 8.79
C ASP A 85 -1.95 18.80 9.64
N VAL A 86 -1.15 17.73 9.61
CA VAL A 86 -1.41 16.54 10.44
C VAL A 86 -1.03 16.89 11.87
N ASP A 87 -2.03 17.02 12.74
CA ASP A 87 -1.87 17.28 14.16
C ASP A 87 -2.31 16.07 15.02
N GLU A 88 -1.95 16.13 16.31
CA GLU A 88 -2.25 15.09 17.29
C GLU A 88 -3.78 14.90 17.45
N VAL A 89 -4.54 15.98 17.48
CA VAL A 89 -6.00 15.95 17.64
C VAL A 89 -6.67 15.19 16.50
N TRP A 90 -6.20 15.37 15.27
CA TRP A 90 -6.70 14.64 14.11
C TRP A 90 -6.35 13.15 14.21
N LEU A 91 -5.12 12.81 14.61
CA LEU A 91 -4.67 11.41 14.76
C LEU A 91 -5.35 10.68 15.92
N GLU A 92 -5.66 11.38 17.01
CA GLU A 92 -6.49 10.87 18.11
C GLU A 92 -7.87 10.48 17.58
N ARG A 93 -8.52 11.34 16.80
CA ARG A 93 -9.82 11.02 16.16
C ARG A 93 -9.76 9.85 15.19
N VAL A 94 -8.65 9.69 14.45
CA VAL A 94 -8.43 8.49 13.62
C VAL A 94 -8.44 7.24 14.50
N SER A 95 -7.78 7.30 15.65
CA SER A 95 -7.71 6.19 16.62
C SER A 95 -9.06 5.91 17.28
N GLU A 96 -9.88 6.94 17.53
CA GLU A 96 -11.24 6.78 18.04
C GLU A 96 -12.21 6.17 17.02
N PHE A 97 -12.06 6.51 15.74
CA PHE A 97 -13.02 6.12 14.69
C PHE A 97 -12.71 4.78 14.04
N VAL A 98 -11.47 4.31 14.11
CA VAL A 98 -11.05 3.02 13.54
C VAL A 98 -10.89 2.00 14.66
N PRO A 99 -11.51 0.80 14.57
CA PRO A 99 -11.37 -0.23 15.59
C PRO A 99 -9.91 -0.63 15.86
N GLU A 100 -9.58 -0.98 17.11
CA GLU A 100 -8.21 -1.29 17.54
C GLU A 100 -7.60 -2.50 16.79
N ASP A 101 -8.43 -3.47 16.38
CA ASP A 101 -8.02 -4.66 15.64
C ASP A 101 -7.92 -4.45 14.12
N VAL A 102 -8.19 -3.22 13.65
CA VAL A 102 -8.14 -2.83 12.24
C VAL A 102 -6.90 -1.98 11.98
N ILE A 103 -6.17 -2.31 10.90
CA ILE A 103 -4.96 -1.58 10.53
C ILE A 103 -5.35 -0.17 10.07
N ARG A 104 -4.84 0.84 10.79
CA ARG A 104 -4.97 2.26 10.43
C ARG A 104 -3.85 2.64 9.48
N VAL A 105 -4.21 3.15 8.30
CA VAL A 105 -3.24 3.59 7.29
C VAL A 105 -3.54 5.05 6.96
N VAL A 106 -2.56 5.92 7.15
CA VAL A 106 -2.68 7.36 6.88
C VAL A 106 -1.69 7.75 5.81
N GLU A 107 -2.13 8.53 4.83
CA GLU A 107 -1.28 9.11 3.78
C GLU A 107 -0.98 10.59 4.10
N PRO A 108 0.12 10.91 4.82
CA PRO A 108 0.61 12.28 4.95
C PRO A 108 0.81 12.91 3.58
N ARG A 109 0.38 14.17 3.43
CA ARG A 109 0.59 14.89 2.17
C ARG A 109 2.08 15.10 1.93
N ARG A 110 2.57 14.55 0.82
CA ARG A 110 3.95 14.75 0.40
C ARG A 110 4.18 16.18 -0.08
N GLY A 111 5.35 16.72 0.26
CA GLY A 111 5.80 18.05 -0.11
C GLY A 111 5.99 18.98 1.09
N GLY A 112 6.99 19.84 1.02
CA GLY A 112 7.37 20.76 2.11
C GLY A 112 8.26 20.10 3.17
N ALA A 113 8.85 20.94 4.03
CA ALA A 113 9.76 20.50 5.09
C ALA A 113 9.08 19.62 6.15
N GLU A 114 7.78 19.84 6.37
CA GLU A 114 6.99 19.20 7.43
C GLU A 114 6.49 17.80 7.06
N TRP A 115 6.64 17.34 5.81
CA TRP A 115 6.09 16.06 5.38
C TRP A 115 6.60 14.88 6.22
N LEU A 116 7.92 14.82 6.44
CA LEU A 116 8.52 13.75 7.25
C LEU A 116 8.09 13.84 8.72
N ASP A 117 7.82 15.04 9.24
CA ASP A 117 7.27 15.19 10.60
C ASP A 117 5.83 14.69 10.68
N GLY A 118 5.02 14.90 9.63
CA GLY A 118 3.72 14.26 9.48
C GLY A 118 3.81 12.73 9.46
N VAL A 119 4.81 12.16 8.76
CA VAL A 119 5.08 10.70 8.76
C VAL A 119 5.43 10.21 10.17
N ARG A 120 6.30 10.92 10.90
CA ARG A 120 6.66 10.58 12.29
C ARG A 120 5.44 10.59 13.21
N ARG A 121 4.61 11.64 13.14
CA ARG A 121 3.38 11.72 13.94
C ARG A 121 2.43 10.57 13.68
N VAL A 122 2.24 10.18 12.42
CA VAL A 122 1.43 9.01 12.04
C VAL A 122 1.94 7.73 12.70
N ILE A 123 3.26 7.52 12.67
CA ILE A 123 3.93 6.38 13.31
C ILE A 123 3.73 6.41 14.83
N GLU A 124 3.97 7.56 15.47
CA GLU A 124 3.85 7.74 16.93
C GLU A 124 2.41 7.47 17.44
N HIS A 125 1.40 7.69 16.60
CA HIS A 125 -0.01 7.39 16.90
C HIS A 125 -0.44 5.97 16.48
N GLY A 126 0.52 5.08 16.18
CA GLY A 126 0.29 3.66 15.91
C GLY A 126 -0.40 3.39 14.57
N SER A 127 -0.33 4.32 13.62
CA SER A 127 -0.84 4.15 12.26
C SER A 127 0.29 3.86 11.28
N TRP A 128 -0.01 3.11 10.22
CA TRP A 128 0.93 2.86 9.14
C TRP A 128 0.97 4.07 8.22
N PRO A 129 2.15 4.64 7.94
CA PRO A 129 2.27 5.66 6.91
C PRO A 129 2.07 5.03 5.53
N LYS A 130 1.40 5.78 4.66
CA LYS A 130 1.16 5.42 3.27
C LYS A 130 1.90 6.36 2.35
N LEU A 131 2.64 5.76 1.41
CA LEU A 131 3.38 6.48 0.39
C LEU A 131 2.70 6.32 -0.97
N ARG A 132 2.27 7.44 -1.56
CA ARG A 132 1.82 7.47 -2.95
C ARG A 132 3.03 7.54 -3.89
N CYS A 133 3.06 6.64 -4.86
CA CYS A 133 4.14 6.48 -5.84
C CYS A 133 3.71 6.80 -7.29
N GLY A 134 2.46 7.19 -7.52
CA GLY A 134 1.95 7.58 -8.83
C GLY A 134 0.57 8.23 -8.80
N GLY A 135 0.16 8.78 -9.94
CA GLY A 135 -1.12 9.47 -10.10
C GLY A 135 -1.21 10.19 -11.45
N LEU A 136 -2.14 11.14 -11.56
CA LEU A 136 -2.41 11.85 -12.82
C LEU A 136 -1.49 13.05 -13.08
N SER A 137 -0.66 13.42 -12.11
CA SER A 137 0.18 14.60 -12.15
C SER A 137 1.56 14.31 -11.59
N ARG A 138 2.56 15.08 -12.05
CA ARG A 138 3.99 14.84 -11.76
C ARG A 138 4.28 14.82 -10.26
N GLU A 139 3.59 15.67 -9.50
CA GLU A 139 3.72 15.75 -8.05
C GLU A 139 3.22 14.50 -7.32
N ASN A 140 2.57 13.54 -7.99
CA ASN A 140 2.23 12.24 -7.39
C ASN A 140 3.37 11.20 -7.47
N PHE A 141 4.43 11.49 -8.23
CA PHE A 141 5.59 10.61 -8.41
C PHE A 141 6.74 11.09 -7.52
N PRO A 142 7.04 10.41 -6.39
CA PRO A 142 8.12 10.81 -5.51
C PRO A 142 9.47 10.61 -6.19
N SER A 143 10.41 11.52 -5.94
CA SER A 143 11.80 11.36 -6.32
C SER A 143 12.49 10.26 -5.52
N VAL A 144 13.67 9.84 -5.96
CA VAL A 144 14.52 8.88 -5.24
C VAL A 144 14.84 9.39 -3.83
N ASP A 145 15.14 10.68 -3.68
CA ASP A 145 15.43 11.28 -2.38
C ASP A 145 14.21 11.26 -1.45
N GLU A 146 13.03 11.61 -1.97
CA GLU A 146 11.80 11.59 -1.15
C GLU A 146 11.47 10.17 -0.64
N VAL A 147 11.64 9.14 -1.48
CA VAL A 147 11.42 7.75 -1.04
C VAL A 147 12.50 7.30 -0.07
N ALA A 148 13.77 7.66 -0.29
CA ALA A 148 14.86 7.31 0.62
C ALA A 148 14.68 7.96 2.00
N ASP A 149 14.28 9.23 2.04
CA ASP A 149 14.04 9.96 3.28
C ASP A 149 12.81 9.40 4.01
N PHE A 150 11.74 9.05 3.30
CA PHE A 150 10.60 8.32 3.85
C PHE A 150 11.04 6.98 4.47
N LEU A 151 11.83 6.18 3.73
CA LEU A 151 12.33 4.88 4.20
C LEU A 151 13.18 5.03 5.47
N SER A 152 13.97 6.11 5.59
CA SER A 152 14.77 6.37 6.80
C SER A 152 13.91 6.59 8.05
N VAL A 153 12.71 7.17 7.90
CA VAL A 153 11.78 7.41 9.00
C VAL A 153 11.08 6.11 9.41
N VAL A 154 10.59 5.32 8.44
CA VAL A 154 9.85 4.08 8.75
C VAL A 154 10.76 2.95 9.23
N SER A 155 11.98 2.83 8.66
CA SER A 155 12.93 1.79 9.08
C SER A 155 13.47 2.06 10.48
N GLY A 156 13.71 3.32 10.83
CA GLY A 156 14.12 3.73 12.19
C GLY A 156 13.06 3.42 13.26
N GLY A 157 11.77 3.43 12.90
CA GLY A 157 10.67 3.08 13.79
C GLY A 157 10.29 1.59 13.77
N GLY A 158 10.82 0.79 12.83
CA GLY A 158 10.40 -0.60 12.62
C GLY A 158 8.91 -0.74 12.29
N VAL A 159 8.29 0.30 11.72
CA VAL A 159 6.84 0.36 11.49
C VAL A 159 6.52 -0.02 10.06
N ALA A 160 5.48 -0.83 9.91
CA ALA A 160 4.93 -1.20 8.62
C ALA A 160 4.42 0.03 7.86
N PHE A 161 4.72 0.09 6.56
CA PHE A 161 4.18 1.08 5.64
C PHE A 161 3.50 0.41 4.44
N LYS A 162 2.68 1.18 3.75
CA LYS A 162 2.04 0.76 2.50
C LYS A 162 2.40 1.71 1.37
N ALA A 163 2.81 1.18 0.22
CA ALA A 163 3.02 1.98 -0.98
C ALA A 163 1.85 1.83 -1.96
N THR A 164 1.43 2.87 -2.65
CA THR A 164 0.26 2.79 -3.54
C THR A 164 0.43 3.62 -4.79
N ALA A 165 -0.29 3.23 -5.84
CA ALA A 165 -0.33 3.86 -7.16
C ALA A 165 1.02 3.82 -7.89
N GLY A 166 0.99 3.51 -9.20
CA GLY A 166 2.17 3.57 -10.06
C GLY A 166 3.16 2.41 -9.92
N LEU A 167 2.91 1.45 -9.02
CA LEU A 167 3.76 0.28 -8.77
C LEU A 167 3.29 -0.94 -9.59
N HIS A 168 3.19 -0.76 -10.90
CA HIS A 168 2.70 -1.79 -11.83
C HIS A 168 3.81 -2.76 -12.25
N HIS A 169 5.04 -2.26 -12.35
CA HIS A 169 6.21 -3.03 -12.78
C HIS A 169 7.18 -3.28 -11.64
N ALA A 170 7.95 -4.36 -11.74
CA ALA A 170 8.96 -4.74 -10.76
C ALA A 170 10.06 -3.69 -10.67
N VAL A 171 10.48 -3.16 -11.82
CA VAL A 171 11.66 -2.30 -11.94
C VAL A 171 11.30 -0.92 -12.43
N ARG A 172 12.08 0.07 -11.99
CA ARG A 172 11.97 1.49 -12.32
C ARG A 172 11.94 1.70 -13.83
N TYR A 173 10.99 2.50 -14.32
CA TYR A 173 10.86 2.82 -15.74
C TYR A 173 10.34 4.24 -15.95
N THR A 174 10.57 4.80 -17.14
CA THR A 174 9.88 6.03 -17.60
C THR A 174 8.75 5.62 -18.53
N ASP A 175 7.53 5.97 -18.16
CA ASP A 175 6.36 5.74 -18.99
C ASP A 175 6.44 6.58 -20.26
N THR A 176 6.28 5.94 -21.43
CA THR A 176 6.51 6.60 -22.72
C THR A 176 5.39 7.56 -23.12
N GLU A 177 4.19 7.38 -22.58
CA GLU A 177 3.02 8.21 -22.90
C GLU A 177 3.01 9.50 -22.07
N THR A 178 3.25 9.37 -20.77
CA THR A 178 3.19 10.48 -19.81
C THR A 178 4.54 11.13 -19.56
N GLY A 179 5.65 10.42 -19.81
CA GLY A 179 7.00 10.85 -19.47
C GLY A 179 7.27 10.88 -17.97
N PHE A 180 6.41 10.28 -17.14
CA PHE A 180 6.62 10.16 -15.71
C PHE A 180 7.52 8.97 -15.40
N THR A 181 8.43 9.13 -14.43
CA THR A 181 9.33 8.04 -14.03
C THR A 181 8.78 7.35 -12.79
N HIS A 182 8.38 6.10 -12.95
CA HIS A 182 7.81 5.24 -11.92
C HIS A 182 8.93 4.53 -11.14
N HIS A 183 8.73 4.35 -9.83
CA HIS A 183 9.50 3.35 -9.08
C HIS A 183 8.91 1.98 -9.35
N GLY A 184 9.74 0.94 -9.34
CA GLY A 184 9.27 -0.44 -9.35
C GLY A 184 9.02 -0.97 -7.94
N PHE A 185 8.11 -1.93 -7.78
CA PHE A 185 7.88 -2.54 -6.45
C PHE A 185 9.09 -3.32 -5.93
N LEU A 186 9.91 -3.90 -6.83
CA LEU A 186 11.17 -4.57 -6.47
C LEU A 186 12.23 -3.55 -6.04
N ASN A 187 12.26 -2.36 -6.67
CA ASN A 187 13.11 -1.26 -6.18
C ASN A 187 12.77 -0.91 -4.72
N LEU A 188 11.48 -0.78 -4.38
CA LEU A 188 11.06 -0.48 -3.00
C LEU A 188 11.39 -1.63 -2.03
N LEU A 189 11.24 -2.89 -2.45
CA LEU A 189 11.58 -4.06 -1.65
C LEU A 189 13.07 -4.09 -1.31
N VAL A 190 13.93 -3.97 -2.33
CA VAL A 190 15.40 -3.96 -2.16
C VAL A 190 15.84 -2.72 -1.39
N ALA A 191 15.25 -1.55 -1.66
CA ALA A 191 15.53 -0.33 -0.92
C ALA A 191 15.17 -0.45 0.57
N THR A 192 14.07 -1.13 0.90
CA THR A 192 13.68 -1.42 2.29
C THR A 192 14.68 -2.38 2.94
N ALA A 193 15.14 -3.43 2.23
CA ALA A 193 16.18 -4.32 2.72
C ALA A 193 17.47 -3.56 3.06
N ARG A 194 17.92 -2.70 2.13
CA ARG A 194 19.09 -1.85 2.34
C ARG A 194 18.88 -0.83 3.47
N ALA A 195 17.69 -0.27 3.63
CA ALA A 195 17.39 0.63 4.73
C ALA A 195 17.51 -0.05 6.10
N LEU A 196 17.14 -1.33 6.19
CA LEU A 196 17.25 -2.14 7.40
C LEU A 196 18.68 -2.61 7.69
N SER A 197 19.49 -2.84 6.64
CA SER A 197 20.88 -3.30 6.78
C SER A 197 21.93 -2.18 6.76
N GLY A 198 21.52 -0.92 6.61
CA GLY A 198 22.42 0.23 6.47
C GLY A 198 23.13 0.33 5.12
N GLY A 199 22.56 -0.23 4.05
CA GLY A 199 23.05 -0.18 2.68
C GLY A 199 22.62 1.06 1.88
N ASP A 200 22.95 1.07 0.58
CA ASP A 200 22.63 2.18 -0.33
C ASP A 200 21.17 2.12 -0.84
N VAL A 201 20.27 2.77 -0.09
CA VAL A 201 18.85 2.90 -0.41
C VAL A 201 18.62 3.62 -1.75
N ARG A 202 19.37 4.70 -2.02
CA ARG A 202 19.19 5.52 -3.22
C ARG A 202 19.61 4.76 -4.48
N GLY A 203 20.68 3.96 -4.39
CA GLY A 203 21.10 3.06 -5.47
C GLY A 203 20.03 2.05 -5.84
N ALA A 204 19.35 1.43 -4.86
CA ALA A 204 18.26 0.51 -5.14
C ALA A 204 17.06 1.21 -5.80
N LEU A 205 16.68 2.38 -5.31
CA LEU A 205 15.55 3.16 -5.84
C LEU A 205 15.79 3.71 -7.25
N SER A 206 17.03 4.05 -7.58
CA SER A 206 17.40 4.61 -8.90
C SER A 206 17.74 3.55 -9.95
N SER A 207 17.94 2.29 -9.53
CA SER A 207 18.33 1.19 -10.42
C SER A 207 17.24 0.87 -11.45
N SER A 208 17.67 0.73 -12.71
CA SER A 208 16.91 0.10 -13.78
C SER A 208 17.49 -1.28 -14.17
N ASP A 209 18.43 -1.80 -13.39
CA ASP A 209 19.05 -3.11 -13.60
C ASP A 209 18.17 -4.18 -12.93
N ALA A 210 17.37 -4.84 -13.75
CA ALA A 210 16.39 -5.80 -13.30
C ALA A 210 17.02 -7.08 -12.74
N GLU A 211 18.07 -7.58 -13.40
CA GLU A 211 18.79 -8.79 -12.99
C GLU A 211 19.48 -8.58 -11.65
N ALA A 212 20.13 -7.43 -11.45
CA ALA A 212 20.79 -7.11 -10.17
C ALA A 212 19.79 -7.00 -9.01
N LEU A 213 18.63 -6.36 -9.24
CA LEU A 213 17.58 -6.24 -8.21
C LEU A 213 16.96 -7.61 -7.88
N ALA A 214 16.71 -8.44 -8.88
CA ALA A 214 16.18 -9.79 -8.68
C ALA A 214 17.16 -10.68 -7.91
N ALA A 215 18.45 -10.66 -8.30
CA ALA A 215 19.49 -11.42 -7.62
C ALA A 215 19.66 -10.99 -6.14
N GLU A 216 19.57 -9.69 -5.84
CA GLU A 216 19.62 -9.20 -4.46
C GLU A 216 18.39 -9.64 -3.65
N ALA A 217 17.20 -9.58 -4.25
CA ALA A 217 15.96 -10.01 -3.59
C ALA A 217 15.94 -11.52 -3.31
N ASP A 218 16.37 -12.35 -4.27
CA ASP A 218 16.48 -13.81 -4.13
C ASP A 218 17.57 -14.21 -3.10
N GLY A 219 18.63 -13.40 -3.00
CA GLY A 219 19.71 -13.59 -2.03
C GLY A 219 19.36 -13.22 -0.58
N LEU A 220 18.16 -12.69 -0.30
CA LEU A 220 17.76 -12.34 1.07
C LEU A 220 17.54 -13.60 1.91
N SER A 221 18.27 -13.71 3.02
CA SER A 221 18.01 -14.74 4.03
C SER A 221 16.55 -14.70 4.52
N ASP A 222 16.00 -15.83 4.98
CA ASP A 222 14.64 -15.88 5.54
C ASP A 222 14.40 -14.80 6.59
N GLN A 223 15.37 -14.56 7.48
CA GLN A 223 15.26 -13.53 8.51
C GLN A 223 15.15 -12.12 7.90
N ALA A 224 15.98 -11.82 6.90
CA ALA A 224 15.94 -10.53 6.20
C ALA A 224 14.61 -10.37 5.43
N SER A 225 14.16 -11.42 4.74
CA SER A 225 12.87 -11.44 4.03
C SER A 225 11.69 -11.20 4.97
N HIS A 226 11.68 -11.80 6.16
CA HIS A 226 10.65 -11.53 7.17
C HIS A 226 10.73 -10.09 7.71
N ALA A 227 11.93 -9.57 7.96
CA ALA A 227 12.11 -8.20 8.43
C ALA A 227 11.63 -7.17 7.38
N VAL A 228 11.98 -7.39 6.11
CA VAL A 228 11.52 -6.56 4.99
C VAL A 228 10.00 -6.60 4.87
N ARG A 229 9.37 -7.79 4.91
CA ARG A 229 7.90 -7.92 4.89
C ARG A 229 7.22 -7.29 6.11
N GLY A 230 7.90 -7.25 7.26
CA GLY A 230 7.42 -6.56 8.46
C GLY A 230 7.37 -5.03 8.30
N VAL A 231 8.19 -4.46 7.43
CA VAL A 231 8.26 -3.01 7.18
C VAL A 231 7.56 -2.63 5.88
N PHE A 232 7.94 -3.21 4.74
CA PHE A 232 7.21 -3.05 3.49
C PHE A 232 6.06 -4.07 3.43
N ALA A 233 4.98 -3.75 4.14
CA ALA A 233 3.91 -4.70 4.42
C ALA A 233 2.98 -4.95 3.23
N SER A 234 2.76 -3.94 2.38
CA SER A 234 1.97 -4.11 1.17
C SER A 234 2.21 -3.01 0.15
N TYR A 235 1.89 -3.29 -1.11
CA TYR A 235 1.68 -2.28 -2.11
C TYR A 235 0.35 -2.46 -2.85
N GLY A 236 -0.12 -1.40 -3.50
CA GLY A 236 -1.33 -1.44 -4.33
C GLY A 236 -0.99 -1.40 -5.81
N SER A 237 -1.50 -2.39 -6.56
CA SER A 237 -1.55 -2.40 -8.03
C SER A 237 -3.00 -2.51 -8.51
N CYS A 238 -3.29 -1.98 -9.69
CA CYS A 238 -4.61 -2.07 -10.34
C CYS A 238 -4.85 -3.44 -10.99
N SER A 239 -3.77 -4.19 -11.24
CA SER A 239 -3.78 -5.53 -11.83
C SER A 239 -2.91 -6.45 -10.99
N LEU A 240 -3.29 -7.72 -10.91
CA LEU A 240 -2.41 -8.77 -10.40
C LEU A 240 -1.48 -9.29 -11.50
N ASP A 241 -1.91 -9.23 -12.75
CA ASP A 241 -1.24 -9.90 -13.87
C ASP A 241 0.11 -9.25 -14.18
N ASP A 242 0.21 -7.91 -14.23
CA ASP A 242 1.46 -7.24 -14.58
C ASP A 242 2.56 -7.52 -13.54
N PRO A 243 2.32 -7.35 -12.21
CA PRO A 243 3.35 -7.67 -11.23
C PRO A 243 3.77 -9.14 -11.20
N ILE A 244 2.84 -10.07 -11.45
CA ILE A 244 3.15 -11.49 -11.51
C ILE A 244 4.00 -11.81 -12.75
N THR A 245 3.62 -11.29 -13.91
CA THR A 245 4.37 -11.47 -15.16
C THR A 245 5.80 -10.99 -15.00
N ASP A 246 6.00 -9.79 -14.45
CA ASP A 246 7.34 -9.25 -14.19
C ASP A 246 8.14 -10.15 -13.22
N LEU A 247 7.51 -10.73 -12.20
CA LEU A 247 8.18 -11.63 -11.25
C LEU A 247 8.56 -12.97 -11.90
N GLU A 248 7.69 -13.54 -12.74
CA GLU A 248 7.98 -14.76 -13.50
C GLU A 248 9.14 -14.54 -14.49
N GLU A 249 9.13 -13.42 -15.21
CA GLU A 249 10.21 -13.06 -16.15
C GLU A 249 11.56 -12.88 -15.43
N LEU A 250 11.53 -12.41 -14.18
CA LEU A 250 12.72 -12.28 -13.32
C LEU A 250 13.10 -13.58 -12.59
N GLY A 251 12.32 -14.66 -12.74
CA GLY A 251 12.58 -15.95 -12.09
C GLY A 251 12.39 -15.93 -10.57
N LEU A 252 11.55 -15.04 -10.06
CA LEU A 252 11.25 -14.88 -8.63
C LEU A 252 9.99 -15.63 -8.17
N LEU A 253 9.28 -16.28 -9.11
CA LEU A 253 8.08 -17.09 -8.91
C LEU A 253 8.13 -18.39 -9.73
#